data_AF-A0A935CP62-F1
#
_entry.id   AF-A0A935CP62-F1
#
_cell.length_a   1.000
_cell.length_b   1.000
_cell.length_c   1.000
_cell.angle_alpha   90.00
_cell.angle_beta   90.00
_cell.angle_gamma   90.00
#
_symmetry.space_group_name_H-M   'P 1'
#
loop_
_entity.id
_entity.type
_entity.pdbx_description
1 polymer ?
#
loop_
_entity_poly.entity_id
_entity_poly.type
_entity_poly.pdbx_seq_one_letter_code
_entity_poly.pdbx_strand_id
1 'polypeptide(L)'
;MLKTFWENFKSVMRAIGNFQARVFLSLLYLVLVLPTGALLRLFSDPLDLKAPDHAGPVDTTTFWKIREPLNETLDGARLQS
;
A
#
# COMPACT_ATOMS: atom_id res chain seq x y z
N MET A 1 -28.98 -20.00 -43.00
CA MET A 1 -28.38 -18.66 -42.89
C MET A 1 -28.52 -18.03 -41.48
N LEU A 2 -29.66 -18.13 -40.79
CA LEU A 2 -29.82 -17.54 -39.44
C LEU A 2 -28.84 -18.08 -38.37
N LYS A 3 -28.48 -19.37 -38.44
CA LYS A 3 -27.58 -20.00 -37.44
C LYS A 3 -26.17 -19.40 -37.45
N THR A 4 -25.63 -19.09 -38.63
CA THR A 4 -24.28 -18.54 -38.79
C THR A 4 -24.19 -17.10 -38.27
N PHE A 5 -25.23 -16.29 -38.49
CA PHE A 5 -25.31 -14.93 -37.94
C PHE A 5 -25.39 -14.95 -36.41
N TRP A 6 -26.13 -15.91 -35.86
CA TRP A 6 -26.26 -16.12 -34.42
C TRP A 6 -24.97 -16.57 -33.75
N GLU A 7 -24.15 -17.37 -34.42
CA GLU A 7 -22.83 -17.79 -33.92
C GLU A 7 -21.84 -16.62 -33.85
N ASN A 8 -21.79 -15.80 -34.90
CA ASN A 8 -20.94 -14.61 -34.92
C ASN A 8 -21.39 -13.58 -33.87
N PHE A 9 -22.70 -13.39 -33.71
CA PHE A 9 -23.26 -12.51 -32.69
C PHE A 9 -22.89 -12.95 -31.26
N LYS A 10 -22.94 -14.27 -30.99
CA LYS A 10 -22.51 -14.82 -29.69
C LYS A 10 -21.04 -14.56 -29.39
N SER A 11 -20.17 -14.62 -30.40
CA SER A 11 -18.74 -14.30 -30.24
C SER A 11 -18.52 -12.83 -29.83
N VAL A 12 -19.21 -11.91 -30.53
CA VAL A 12 -19.17 -10.48 -30.23
C VAL A 12 -19.69 -10.18 -28.83
N MET A 13 -20.83 -10.78 -28.45
CA MET A 13 -21.42 -10.62 -27.13
C MET A 13 -20.54 -11.16 -26.01
N ARG A 14 -19.79 -12.24 -26.25
CA ARG A 14 -18.86 -12.78 -25.26
C ARG A 14 -17.69 -11.82 -25.00
N ALA A 15 -17.16 -11.17 -26.03
CA ALA A 15 -16.10 -10.17 -25.89
C ALA A 15 -16.59 -8.91 -25.15
N ILE A 16 -17.76 -8.40 -25.52
CA ILE A 16 -18.37 -7.22 -24.89
C ILE A 16 -18.73 -7.52 -23.43
N GLY A 17 -19.31 -8.69 -23.16
CA GLY A 17 -19.66 -9.13 -21.82
C GLY A 17 -18.43 -9.25 -20.92
N ASN A 18 -17.30 -9.78 -21.42
CA ASN A 18 -16.07 -9.85 -20.66
C ASN A 18 -15.50 -8.47 -20.33
N PHE A 19 -15.55 -7.54 -21.28
CA PHE A 19 -15.14 -6.15 -21.03
C PHE A 19 -16.04 -5.46 -20.01
N GLN A 20 -17.36 -5.54 -20.18
CA GLN A 20 -18.31 -4.97 -19.23
C GLN A 20 -18.16 -5.59 -17.84
N ALA A 21 -18.03 -6.92 -17.74
CA ALA A 21 -17.83 -7.59 -16.47
C ALA A 21 -16.58 -7.06 -15.76
N ARG A 22 -15.47 -6.88 -16.48
CA ARG A 22 -14.24 -6.33 -15.91
C ARG A 22 -14.39 -4.88 -15.45
N VAL A 23 -15.10 -4.06 -16.22
CA VAL A 23 -15.39 -2.66 -15.89
C VAL A 23 -16.31 -2.56 -14.67
N PHE A 24 -17.38 -3.35 -14.61
CA PHE A 24 -18.26 -3.38 -13.44
C PHE A 24 -17.54 -3.88 -12.20
N LEU A 25 -16.71 -4.92 -12.34
CA LEU A 25 -15.98 -5.50 -11.22
C LEU A 25 -14.91 -4.52 -10.71
N SER A 26 -14.23 -3.78 -11.59
CA SER A 26 -13.28 -2.74 -11.17
C SER A 26 -13.98 -1.55 -10.51
N LEU A 27 -15.10 -1.08 -11.05
CA LEU A 27 -15.92 -0.02 -10.45
C LEU A 27 -16.43 -0.43 -9.08
N LEU A 28 -16.94 -1.66 -8.94
CA LEU A 28 -17.41 -2.20 -7.67
C LEU A 28 -16.26 -2.29 -6.66
N TYR A 29 -15.08 -2.75 -7.08
CA TYR A 29 -13.90 -2.78 -6.23
C TYR A 29 -13.49 -1.36 -5.79
N LEU A 30 -13.54 -0.38 -6.69
CA LEU A 30 -13.23 1.01 -6.37
C LEU A 30 -14.25 1.60 -5.39
N VAL A 31 -15.56 1.38 -5.61
CA VAL A 31 -16.62 1.91 -4.74
C VAL A 31 -16.69 1.18 -3.40
N LEU A 32 -16.22 -0.06 -3.28
CA LEU A 32 -16.18 -0.76 -2.00
C LEU A 32 -14.85 -0.56 -1.28
N VAL A 33 -13.74 -0.90 -1.92
CA VAL A 33 -12.42 -0.95 -1.27
C VAL A 33 -11.87 0.43 -1.00
N LEU A 34 -12.06 1.39 -1.91
CA LEU A 34 -11.48 2.73 -1.75
C LEU A 34 -12.13 3.49 -0.59
N PRO A 35 -13.47 3.61 -0.47
CA PRO A 35 -14.05 4.24 0.70
C PRO A 35 -13.89 3.38 1.95
N THR A 36 -13.91 2.05 1.88
CA THR A 36 -13.64 1.22 3.08
C THR A 36 -12.22 1.44 3.59
N GLY A 37 -11.22 1.48 2.71
CA GLY A 37 -9.83 1.78 3.07
C GLY A 37 -9.65 3.21 3.56
N ALA A 38 -10.36 4.18 2.98
CA ALA A 38 -10.37 5.56 3.45
C ALA A 38 -11.06 5.68 4.82
N LEU A 39 -12.15 4.95 5.04
CA LEU A 39 -12.85 4.87 6.33
C LEU A 39 -11.92 4.25 7.37
N LEU A 40 -11.33 3.09 7.09
CA LEU A 40 -10.37 2.45 7.98
C LEU A 40 -9.18 3.37 8.26
N ARG A 41 -8.65 4.08 7.27
CA ARG A 41 -7.58 5.05 7.50
C ARG A 41 -8.03 6.21 8.39
N LEU A 42 -9.21 6.77 8.14
CA LEU A 42 -9.73 7.92 8.87
C LEU A 42 -10.16 7.56 10.30
N PHE A 43 -10.79 6.40 10.48
CA PHE A 43 -11.35 5.94 11.74
C PHE A 43 -10.40 5.07 12.55
N SER A 44 -9.48 4.35 11.91
CA SER A 44 -8.52 3.53 12.64
C SER A 44 -7.28 4.29 13.04
N ASP A 45 -6.86 5.41 12.40
CA ASP A 45 -5.52 6.03 12.54
C ASP A 45 -4.71 5.50 13.75
N PRO A 46 -4.12 4.30 13.62
CA PRO A 46 -3.45 3.61 14.71
C PRO A 46 -1.94 3.66 14.51
N LEU A 47 -1.49 4.40 13.50
CA LEU A 47 -0.10 4.64 13.22
C LEU A 47 0.12 6.13 13.33
N ASP A 48 0.56 6.49 14.54
CA ASP A 48 1.24 7.70 14.98
C ASP A 48 2.43 8.08 14.05
N LEU A 49 2.16 8.19 12.75
CA LEU A 49 3.05 8.66 11.68
C LEU A 49 2.92 10.17 11.53
N LYS A 50 2.52 10.86 12.62
CA LYS A 50 2.88 12.25 12.78
C LYS A 50 4.39 12.25 12.97
N ALA A 51 5.12 12.49 11.87
CA ALA A 51 6.54 12.74 11.92
C ALA A 51 6.78 13.75 13.06
N PRO A 52 7.65 13.46 14.05
CA PRO A 52 8.00 14.46 15.03
C PRO A 52 8.78 15.54 14.29
N ASP A 53 8.08 16.62 13.96
CA ASP A 53 8.58 17.87 13.40
C ASP A 53 9.35 18.69 14.45
N HIS A 54 10.05 18.01 15.37
CA HIS A 54 10.67 18.64 16.52
C HIS A 54 12.16 18.28 16.58
N ALA A 55 12.93 19.21 16.04
CA ALA A 55 14.33 19.42 16.38
C ALA A 55 14.48 19.52 17.92
N GLY A 56 14.89 18.43 18.56
CA GLY A 56 15.12 18.37 20.02
C GLY A 56 15.17 16.92 20.54
N PRO A 57 15.77 16.65 21.71
CA PRO A 57 16.25 15.32 22.08
C PRO A 57 15.14 14.26 22.10
N VAL A 58 15.38 13.17 21.36
CA VAL A 58 14.44 12.10 21.01
C VAL A 58 14.45 11.02 22.09
N ASP A 59 13.51 11.08 23.02
CA ASP A 59 13.23 9.98 23.96
C ASP A 59 11.72 9.73 24.06
N THR A 60 11.08 9.29 22.98
CA THR A 60 9.88 8.43 23.11
C THR A 60 9.55 7.72 21.79
N THR A 61 9.44 6.40 21.87
CA THR A 61 8.89 5.43 20.89
C THR A 61 9.73 4.97 19.70
N THR A 62 11.03 5.26 19.63
CA THR A 62 11.92 4.60 18.65
C THR A 62 12.94 3.70 19.34
N PHE A 63 12.90 2.38 19.09
CA PHE A 63 13.92 1.43 19.59
C PHE A 63 15.33 1.68 19.01
N TRP A 64 15.46 2.59 18.04
CA TRP A 64 16.73 3.03 17.48
C TRP A 64 17.44 3.96 18.47
N LYS A 65 18.37 3.38 19.24
CA LYS A 65 19.27 4.16 20.09
C LYS A 65 20.33 4.82 19.20
N ILE A 66 20.28 6.15 19.04
CA ILE A 66 21.37 6.90 18.41
C ILE A 66 22.61 6.65 19.26
N ARG A 67 23.64 6.02 18.68
CA ARG A 67 24.92 5.85 19.36
C ARG A 67 25.72 7.13 19.15
N GLU A 68 26.28 7.65 20.24
CA GLU A 68 27.31 8.70 20.16
C GLU A 68 28.47 8.18 19.30
N PRO A 69 29.06 9.01 18.42
CA PRO A 69 30.18 8.58 17.59
C PRO A 69 31.35 8.19 18.49
N LEU A 70 31.65 6.89 18.53
CA LEU A 70 32.83 6.37 19.22
C LEU A 70 34.06 7.00 18.55
N ASN A 71 34.84 7.71 19.35
CA ASN A 71 36.12 8.32 18.99
C ASN A 71 36.91 7.47 17.98
N GLU A 72 37.34 8.10 16.88
CA GLU A 72 38.07 7.52 15.73
C GLU A 72 39.48 6.97 16.05
N THR A 73 39.72 6.55 17.28
CA THR A 73 41.00 6.01 17.71
C THR A 73 40.98 4.49 17.66
N LEU A 74 41.85 3.93 16.81
CA LEU A 74 42.00 2.49 16.52
C LEU A 74 42.17 1.61 17.77
N ASP A 75 42.62 2.18 18.89
CA ASP A 75 42.82 1.48 20.15
C ASP A 75 41.51 0.96 20.77
N GLY A 76 40.37 1.63 20.52
CA GLY A 76 39.06 1.18 20.99
C GLY A 76 38.56 -0.10 20.30
N ALA A 77 38.94 -0.32 19.03
CA ALA A 77 38.52 -1.49 18.26
C ALA A 77 39.18 -2.79 18.72
N ARG A 78 40.36 -2.72 19.36
CA ARG A 78 41.10 -3.89 19.86
C ARG A 78 40.48 -4.53 21.10
N LEU A 79 39.68 -3.79 21.87
CA LEU A 79 39.10 -4.28 23.13
C LEU A 79 37.76 -5.00 22.94
N GLN A 80 37.26 -5.11 21.70
CA GLN A 80 35.93 -5.63 21.39
C GLN A 80 35.93 -7.06 20.80
N SER A 81 37.09 -7.72 20.73
CA SER A 81 37.26 -9.10 20.22
C SER A 81 37.30 -10.15 21.33
#